data_AF-A0A1A8EWM7-F1
#
_entry.id   AF-A0A1A8EWM7-F1
#
_cell.length_a   1.000
_cell.length_b   1.000
_cell.length_c   1.000
_cell.angle_alpha   90.00
_cell.angle_beta   90.00
_cell.angle_gamma   90.00
#
_symmetry.space_group_name_H-M   'P 1'
#
loop_
_entity.id
_entity.type
_entity.pdbx_description
1 polymer ?
#
loop_
_entity_poly.entity_id
_entity_poly.type
_entity_poly.pdbx_seq_one_letter_code
_entity_poly.pdbx_strand_id
1 'polypeptide(L)'
;LQAALASDGGQNDETLRHVERGSRIVTVVPQDTRVVLQMPRGNLETIHHRALVLAQLRKWLDGLKFREAFECMRKLRIDLNLIYDHNPKVFLENVASFIQQLNSINHINLFLTELKEEDTTSSMYPRPDGSPVQPQAAPGQKKVDVVCDALRTTMESMDQNKFSLSILTAHVKKTVPELEIALQKVHELRENPPEAPGGVSAEEALKYLLFLVNVNDLYEHSLGTYDFDLVLMVAEKSQKDPKEYLPFLNMLKSLEPNYQRYTIDRHLKRYRKALVHLSKCGQEHFTEVLQLVKEQKLYSEALRLYPADSPQYKFLSCAYAEHLVEQQQAEEGGLLLWRCGEPVRALQAFTSSSSWRNAICVAQQIPLPPDQLALLARDLAEKLTEQRRYSEAALLLDQYAKDCEEAILALITGGVWEEALRLIYMHKRQDITETNLKPALLEALNTQVVFLEAQVATFTRHKSRLAVVREQKEKARLDMLGENN
;
A
#
# COMPACT_ATOMS: atom_id res chain seq x y z
N LEU A 1 -23.69 -41.91 -0.86
CA LEU A 1 -24.93 -41.74 -1.65
C LEU A 1 -26.10 -41.29 -0.79
N GLN A 2 -26.54 -42.05 0.22
CA GLN A 2 -27.60 -41.60 1.16
C GLN A 2 -27.23 -40.34 1.96
N ALA A 3 -25.96 -40.17 2.36
CA ALA A 3 -25.50 -38.95 3.03
C ALA A 3 -25.48 -37.69 2.12
N ALA A 4 -25.27 -37.87 0.81
CA ALA A 4 -25.31 -36.78 -0.17
C ALA A 4 -26.75 -36.38 -0.56
N LEU A 5 -27.68 -37.34 -0.48
CA LEU A 5 -29.12 -37.13 -0.70
C LEU A 5 -29.84 -36.54 0.53
N ALA A 6 -29.21 -36.56 1.71
CA ALA A 6 -29.78 -36.10 2.98
C ALA A 6 -29.31 -34.67 3.38
N SER A 7 -28.38 -34.10 2.62
CA SER A 7 -27.94 -32.72 2.77
C SER A 7 -28.89 -31.85 1.93
N ASP A 8 -29.65 -30.96 2.57
CA ASP A 8 -30.21 -29.80 1.86
C ASP A 8 -29.02 -29.00 1.32
N GLY A 9 -28.65 -29.27 0.06
CA GLY A 9 -27.50 -28.67 -0.57
C GLY A 9 -27.57 -27.15 -0.46
N GLY A 10 -26.46 -26.53 -0.04
CA GLY A 10 -26.36 -25.08 0.00
C GLY A 10 -26.68 -24.47 -1.37
N GLN A 11 -26.95 -23.16 -1.43
CA GLN A 11 -27.33 -22.43 -2.66
C GLN A 11 -26.38 -22.64 -3.87
N ASN A 12 -25.19 -23.21 -3.68
CA ASN A 12 -24.19 -23.48 -4.72
C ASN A 12 -23.85 -24.98 -4.88
N ASP A 13 -24.68 -25.91 -4.41
CA ASP A 13 -24.43 -27.34 -4.61
C ASP A 13 -24.59 -27.73 -6.09
N GLU A 14 -23.46 -28.00 -6.74
CA GLU A 14 -23.38 -28.32 -8.18
C GLU A 14 -24.02 -29.67 -8.53
N THR A 15 -24.30 -30.50 -7.52
CA THR A 15 -24.85 -31.85 -7.66
C THR A 15 -26.37 -31.87 -7.75
N LEU A 16 -27.04 -30.74 -7.44
CA LEU A 16 -28.49 -30.65 -7.40
C LEU A 16 -29.02 -29.75 -8.53
N ARG A 17 -30.15 -30.17 -9.12
CA ARG A 17 -30.93 -29.37 -10.06
C ARG A 17 -32.42 -29.63 -9.83
N HIS A 18 -33.19 -28.56 -9.66
CA HIS A 18 -34.64 -28.66 -9.62
C HIS A 18 -35.20 -29.04 -10.99
N VAL A 19 -36.12 -30.01 -10.99
CA VAL A 19 -36.80 -30.53 -12.18
C VAL A 19 -38.29 -30.64 -11.88
N GLU A 20 -39.11 -30.67 -12.94
CA GLU A 20 -40.55 -30.88 -12.77
C GLU A 20 -40.87 -32.25 -12.17
N ARG A 21 -41.90 -32.31 -11.32
CA ARG A 21 -42.31 -33.55 -10.67
C ARG A 21 -42.77 -34.56 -11.72
N GLY A 22 -42.08 -35.71 -11.77
CA GLY A 22 -42.37 -36.80 -12.70
C GLY A 22 -41.46 -36.85 -13.93
N SER A 23 -40.52 -35.91 -14.07
CA SER A 23 -39.49 -35.99 -15.11
C SER A 23 -38.58 -37.21 -14.92
N ARG A 24 -38.22 -37.87 -16.03
CA ARG A 24 -37.35 -39.07 -16.04
C ARG A 24 -36.14 -38.86 -16.93
N ILE A 25 -34.97 -39.36 -16.52
CA ILE A 25 -33.78 -39.36 -17.37
C ILE A 25 -33.93 -40.43 -18.43
N VAL A 26 -33.82 -40.06 -19.71
CA VAL A 26 -33.85 -40.98 -20.85
C VAL A 26 -32.45 -41.42 -21.20
N THR A 27 -31.53 -40.47 -21.36
CA THR A 27 -30.12 -40.75 -21.70
C THR A 27 -29.21 -39.59 -21.30
N VAL A 28 -27.94 -39.91 -21.10
CA VAL A 28 -26.85 -38.94 -20.96
C VAL A 28 -25.95 -39.12 -22.18
N VAL A 29 -25.70 -38.04 -22.92
CA VAL A 29 -24.89 -38.10 -24.15
C VAL A 29 -23.41 -38.33 -23.76
N PRO A 30 -22.77 -39.43 -24.19
CA PRO A 30 -21.38 -39.70 -23.82
C PRO A 30 -20.42 -38.63 -24.35
N GLN A 31 -19.43 -38.25 -23.54
CA GLN A 31 -18.42 -37.23 -23.87
C GLN A 31 -18.98 -35.84 -24.22
N ASP A 32 -20.22 -35.58 -23.83
CA ASP A 32 -20.90 -34.31 -23.97
C ASP A 32 -21.52 -33.94 -22.62
N THR A 33 -22.10 -32.74 -22.54
CA THR A 33 -22.68 -32.15 -21.34
C THR A 33 -24.21 -32.29 -21.28
N ARG A 34 -24.81 -32.90 -22.31
CA ARG A 34 -26.26 -33.00 -22.53
C ARG A 34 -26.89 -34.19 -21.80
N VAL A 35 -27.98 -33.93 -21.09
CA VAL A 35 -28.87 -34.93 -20.50
C VAL A 35 -30.26 -34.76 -21.09
N VAL A 36 -30.85 -35.84 -21.58
CA VAL A 36 -32.22 -35.82 -22.14
C VAL A 36 -33.19 -36.30 -21.08
N LEU A 37 -34.13 -35.44 -20.72
CA LEU A 37 -35.24 -35.72 -19.81
C LEU A 37 -36.53 -35.93 -20.61
N GLN A 38 -37.34 -36.88 -20.16
CA GLN A 38 -38.74 -36.97 -20.56
C GLN A 38 -39.60 -36.30 -19.49
N MET A 39 -40.35 -35.28 -19.90
CA MET A 39 -41.28 -34.54 -19.04
C MET A 39 -42.57 -35.34 -18.81
N PRO A 40 -43.35 -35.05 -17.76
CA PRO A 40 -44.56 -35.81 -17.43
C PRO A 40 -45.61 -35.90 -18.56
N ARG A 41 -45.61 -34.92 -19.48
CA ARG A 41 -46.50 -34.86 -20.65
C ARG A 41 -45.95 -35.58 -21.90
N GLY A 42 -44.80 -36.25 -21.79
CA GLY A 42 -44.16 -36.99 -22.88
C GLY A 42 -43.14 -36.20 -23.71
N ASN A 43 -43.04 -34.87 -23.53
CA ASN A 43 -42.06 -34.04 -24.21
C ASN A 43 -40.63 -34.42 -23.81
N LEU A 44 -39.68 -34.35 -24.75
CA LEU A 44 -38.26 -34.51 -24.47
C LEU A 44 -37.59 -33.14 -24.31
N GLU A 45 -36.90 -32.94 -23.21
CA GLU A 45 -36.12 -31.74 -22.92
C GLU A 45 -34.65 -32.09 -22.81
N THR A 46 -33.79 -31.31 -23.44
CA THR A 46 -32.33 -31.45 -23.28
C THR A 46 -31.84 -30.40 -22.31
N ILE A 47 -31.20 -30.84 -21.23
CA ILE A 47 -30.60 -29.97 -20.22
C ILE A 47 -29.08 -30.17 -20.17
N HIS A 48 -28.38 -29.17 -19.67
CA HIS A 48 -26.96 -29.23 -19.34
C HIS A 48 -26.81 -29.18 -17.82
N HIS A 49 -26.51 -30.31 -17.19
CA HIS A 49 -26.35 -30.37 -15.73
C HIS A 49 -24.99 -29.78 -15.33
N ARG A 50 -24.96 -28.88 -14.34
CA ARG A 50 -23.74 -28.14 -13.95
C ARG A 50 -22.57 -29.07 -13.62
N ALA A 51 -22.79 -30.11 -12.82
CA ALA A 51 -21.79 -31.14 -12.54
C ALA A 51 -21.18 -31.79 -13.80
N LEU A 52 -21.99 -32.15 -14.80
CA LEU A 52 -21.50 -32.75 -16.04
C LEU A 52 -20.74 -31.76 -16.91
N VAL A 53 -21.22 -30.51 -16.96
CA VAL A 53 -20.53 -29.44 -17.69
C VAL A 53 -19.15 -29.21 -17.09
N LEU A 54 -19.06 -29.03 -15.76
CA LEU A 54 -17.78 -28.78 -15.09
C LEU A 54 -16.83 -29.97 -15.16
N ALA A 55 -17.33 -31.21 -15.04
CA ALA A 55 -16.50 -32.40 -15.23
C ALA A 55 -15.89 -32.44 -16.64
N GLN A 56 -16.68 -32.12 -17.66
CA GLN A 56 -16.19 -32.08 -19.05
C GLN A 56 -15.23 -30.91 -19.29
N LEU A 57 -15.51 -29.72 -18.72
CA LEU A 57 -14.62 -28.56 -18.81
C LEU A 57 -13.25 -28.84 -18.20
N ARG A 58 -13.20 -29.43 -16.99
CA ARG A 58 -11.93 -29.80 -16.33
C ARG A 58 -11.12 -30.75 -17.19
N LYS A 59 -11.77 -31.77 -17.78
CA LYS A 59 -11.11 -32.71 -18.71
C LYS A 59 -10.56 -32.01 -19.97
N TRP A 60 -11.26 -31.02 -20.50
CA TRP A 60 -10.75 -30.23 -21.63
C TRP A 60 -9.58 -29.33 -21.21
N LEU A 61 -9.66 -28.67 -20.06
CA LEU A 61 -8.59 -27.81 -19.53
C LEU A 61 -7.32 -28.62 -19.20
N ASP A 62 -7.46 -29.79 -18.57
CA ASP A 62 -6.35 -30.72 -18.32
C ASP A 62 -5.73 -31.25 -19.64
N GLY A 63 -6.55 -31.38 -20.68
CA GLY A 63 -6.12 -31.77 -22.02
C GLY A 63 -5.66 -30.61 -22.91
N LEU A 64 -5.50 -29.39 -22.38
CA LEU A 64 -5.13 -28.17 -23.10
C LEU A 64 -6.04 -27.82 -24.30
N LYS A 65 -7.31 -28.23 -24.25
CA LYS A 65 -8.35 -27.93 -25.25
C LYS A 65 -9.10 -26.65 -24.89
N PHE A 66 -8.39 -25.53 -24.96
CA PHE A 66 -8.90 -24.22 -24.55
C PHE A 66 -10.06 -23.73 -25.40
N ARG A 67 -10.06 -24.01 -26.70
CA ARG A 67 -11.13 -23.57 -27.60
C ARG A 67 -12.48 -24.19 -27.24
N GLU A 68 -12.51 -25.51 -27.09
CA GLU A 68 -13.73 -26.25 -26.76
C GLU A 68 -14.26 -25.87 -25.38
N ALA A 69 -13.36 -25.71 -24.40
CA ALA A 69 -13.71 -25.21 -23.08
C ALA A 69 -14.33 -23.80 -23.17
N PHE A 70 -13.67 -22.86 -23.84
CA PHE A 70 -14.15 -21.48 -23.97
C PHE A 70 -15.51 -21.39 -24.68
N GLU A 71 -15.70 -22.08 -25.80
CA GLU A 71 -16.96 -22.06 -26.54
C GLU A 71 -18.12 -22.62 -25.69
N CYS A 72 -17.87 -23.69 -24.93
CA CYS A 72 -18.83 -24.27 -24.01
C CYS A 72 -19.18 -23.30 -22.86
N MET A 73 -18.16 -22.72 -22.22
CA MET A 73 -18.33 -21.79 -21.11
C MET A 73 -19.11 -20.55 -21.55
N ARG A 74 -18.78 -19.98 -22.71
CA ARG A 74 -19.50 -18.84 -23.29
C ARG A 74 -20.96 -19.18 -23.58
N LYS A 75 -21.24 -20.35 -24.18
CA LYS A 75 -22.60 -20.78 -24.53
C LYS A 75 -23.47 -21.03 -23.31
N LEU A 76 -22.89 -21.61 -22.25
CA LEU A 76 -23.59 -21.99 -21.03
C LEU A 76 -23.47 -20.95 -19.90
N ARG A 77 -22.83 -19.81 -20.17
CA ARG A 77 -22.60 -18.70 -19.23
C ARG A 77 -21.89 -19.14 -17.94
N ILE A 78 -20.86 -19.96 -18.08
CA ILE A 78 -19.92 -20.29 -17.01
C ILE A 78 -18.84 -19.21 -16.97
N ASP A 79 -18.45 -18.78 -15.77
CA ASP A 79 -17.46 -17.72 -15.59
C ASP A 79 -16.11 -18.13 -16.18
N LEU A 80 -15.60 -17.32 -17.13
CA LEU A 80 -14.40 -17.59 -17.90
C LEU A 80 -13.13 -17.66 -17.04
N ASN A 81 -13.15 -17.12 -15.82
CA ASN A 81 -12.03 -17.20 -14.87
C ASN A 81 -11.63 -18.65 -14.56
N LEU A 82 -12.55 -19.62 -14.68
CA LEU A 82 -12.25 -21.04 -14.46
C LEU A 82 -11.13 -21.56 -15.40
N ILE A 83 -10.95 -20.98 -16.59
CA ILE A 83 -9.86 -21.38 -17.51
C ILE A 83 -8.49 -21.17 -16.86
N TYR A 84 -8.34 -20.09 -16.09
CA TYR A 84 -7.13 -19.79 -15.32
C TYR A 84 -7.15 -20.47 -13.95
N ASP A 85 -8.24 -20.30 -13.19
CA ASP A 85 -8.35 -20.76 -11.80
C ASP A 85 -8.26 -22.28 -11.68
N HIS A 86 -8.67 -23.02 -12.72
CA HIS A 86 -8.55 -24.47 -12.73
C HIS A 86 -7.10 -24.92 -12.58
N ASN A 87 -6.14 -24.28 -13.25
CA ASN A 87 -4.72 -24.57 -13.02
C ASN A 87 -3.84 -23.38 -13.45
N PRO A 88 -3.56 -22.44 -12.53
CA PRO A 88 -2.83 -21.22 -12.86
C PRO A 88 -1.46 -21.48 -13.49
N LYS A 89 -0.72 -22.48 -12.99
CA LYS A 89 0.62 -22.81 -13.50
C LYS A 89 0.57 -23.30 -14.94
N VAL A 90 -0.30 -24.27 -15.20
CA VAL A 90 -0.45 -24.85 -16.55
C VAL A 90 -0.96 -23.79 -17.54
N PHE A 91 -1.88 -22.92 -17.12
CA PHE A 91 -2.33 -21.82 -17.97
C PHE A 91 -1.16 -20.88 -18.34
N LEU A 92 -0.38 -20.42 -17.35
CA LEU A 92 0.74 -19.48 -17.57
C LEU A 92 1.84 -20.07 -18.46
N GLU A 93 2.10 -21.37 -18.36
CA GLU A 93 3.05 -22.08 -19.24
C GLU A 93 2.53 -22.24 -20.69
N ASN A 94 1.21 -22.17 -20.90
CA ASN A 94 0.55 -22.48 -22.18
C ASN A 94 -0.26 -21.31 -22.77
N VAL A 95 0.04 -20.07 -22.37
CA VAL A 95 -0.67 -18.85 -22.84
C VAL A 95 -0.62 -18.72 -24.37
N ALA A 96 0.51 -19.08 -25.00
CA ALA A 96 0.65 -19.06 -26.46
C ALA A 96 -0.35 -20.01 -27.15
N SER A 97 -0.51 -21.23 -26.61
CA SER A 97 -1.49 -22.21 -27.11
C SER A 97 -2.92 -21.69 -26.94
N PHE A 98 -3.23 -21.07 -25.79
CA PHE A 98 -4.53 -20.45 -25.54
C PHE A 98 -4.88 -19.37 -26.60
N ILE A 99 -3.96 -18.44 -26.86
CA ILE A 99 -4.16 -17.37 -27.86
C ILE A 99 -4.34 -17.96 -29.28
N GLN A 100 -3.50 -18.93 -29.65
CA GLN A 100 -3.57 -19.60 -30.96
C GLN A 100 -4.89 -20.36 -31.16
N GLN A 101 -5.37 -21.06 -30.14
CA GLN A 101 -6.60 -21.86 -30.24
C GLN A 101 -7.86 -21.01 -30.36
N LEU A 102 -7.94 -19.89 -29.62
CA LEU A 102 -9.08 -18.97 -29.70
C LEU A 102 -9.13 -18.25 -31.05
N ASN A 103 -7.97 -17.86 -31.59
CA ASN A 103 -7.80 -17.19 -32.89
C ASN A 103 -8.83 -16.07 -33.18
N SER A 104 -9.25 -15.34 -32.15
CA SER A 104 -10.28 -14.30 -32.23
C SER A 104 -10.02 -13.22 -31.19
N ILE A 105 -9.78 -11.99 -31.67
CA ILE A 105 -9.54 -10.80 -30.85
C ILE A 105 -10.74 -10.56 -29.90
N ASN A 106 -11.96 -10.75 -30.40
CA ASN A 106 -13.17 -10.58 -29.61
C ASN A 106 -13.26 -11.60 -28.45
N HIS A 107 -12.81 -12.83 -28.66
CA HIS A 107 -12.82 -13.86 -27.60
C HIS A 107 -11.76 -13.58 -26.54
N ILE A 108 -10.57 -13.14 -26.96
CA ILE A 108 -9.49 -12.76 -26.03
C ILE A 108 -9.91 -11.52 -25.22
N ASN A 109 -10.50 -10.52 -25.87
CA ASN A 109 -11.03 -9.34 -25.19
C ASN A 109 -12.14 -9.70 -24.21
N LEU A 110 -13.06 -10.60 -24.58
CA LEU A 110 -14.09 -11.08 -23.66
C LEU A 110 -13.46 -11.70 -22.41
N PHE A 111 -12.47 -12.59 -22.59
CA PHE A 111 -11.73 -13.20 -21.48
C PHE A 111 -11.07 -12.16 -20.57
N LEU A 112 -10.34 -11.19 -21.16
CA LEU A 112 -9.69 -10.11 -20.40
C LEU A 112 -10.71 -9.23 -19.66
N THR A 113 -11.88 -8.96 -20.27
CA THR A 113 -12.89 -8.10 -19.65
C THR A 113 -13.64 -8.74 -18.49
N GLU A 114 -13.79 -10.08 -18.50
CA GLU A 114 -14.45 -10.86 -17.45
C GLU A 114 -13.51 -11.30 -16.32
N LEU A 115 -12.19 -11.06 -16.46
CA LEU A 115 -11.20 -11.45 -15.47
C LEU A 115 -11.45 -10.75 -14.11
N LYS A 116 -11.46 -11.53 -13.04
CA LYS A 116 -11.69 -11.08 -11.65
C LYS A 116 -10.59 -11.58 -10.74
N GLU A 117 -10.40 -10.88 -9.63
CA GLU A 117 -9.40 -11.27 -8.63
C GLU A 117 -9.85 -12.49 -7.81
N GLU A 118 -11.16 -12.73 -7.69
CA GLU A 118 -11.67 -13.89 -6.97
C GLU A 118 -11.32 -15.21 -7.66
N ASP A 119 -11.01 -16.22 -6.84
CA ASP A 119 -10.84 -17.60 -7.29
C ASP A 119 -12.19 -18.29 -7.40
N THR A 120 -12.60 -18.60 -8.63
CA THR A 120 -13.85 -19.29 -8.91
C THR A 120 -13.87 -20.72 -8.39
N THR A 121 -12.72 -21.39 -8.22
CA THR A 121 -12.63 -22.77 -7.69
C THR A 121 -12.78 -22.85 -6.18
N SER A 122 -12.60 -21.75 -5.46
CA SER A 122 -12.86 -21.66 -4.02
C SER A 122 -14.32 -21.34 -3.68
N SER A 123 -15.03 -20.73 -4.64
CA SER A 123 -16.37 -20.16 -4.44
C SER A 123 -17.41 -20.88 -5.30
N MET A 124 -17.53 -20.51 -6.57
CA MET A 124 -18.60 -20.93 -7.47
C MET A 124 -18.44 -22.35 -8.01
N TYR A 125 -17.20 -22.84 -8.16
CA TYR A 125 -16.88 -24.12 -8.82
C TYR A 125 -15.96 -25.00 -7.97
N PRO A 126 -16.38 -25.41 -6.76
CA PRO A 126 -15.54 -26.18 -5.83
C PRO A 126 -15.07 -27.50 -6.46
N ARG A 127 -13.86 -27.95 -6.08
CA ARG A 127 -13.35 -29.23 -6.56
C ARG A 127 -13.97 -30.41 -5.76
N PRO A 128 -14.46 -31.47 -6.44
CA PRO A 128 -15.01 -32.65 -5.76
C PRO A 128 -14.05 -33.33 -4.79
N ASP A 129 -12.75 -33.31 -5.12
CA ASP A 129 -11.74 -34.10 -4.39
C ASP A 129 -11.22 -33.42 -3.11
N GLY A 130 -11.70 -32.21 -2.79
CA GLY A 130 -11.23 -31.45 -1.62
C GLY A 130 -9.73 -31.10 -1.65
N SER A 131 -9.05 -31.33 -2.78
CA SER A 131 -7.61 -31.08 -2.95
C SER A 131 -7.34 -29.59 -2.69
N PRO A 132 -6.40 -29.24 -1.79
CA PRO A 132 -6.13 -27.85 -1.47
C PRO A 132 -5.72 -27.07 -2.72
N VAL A 133 -6.35 -25.92 -2.90
CA VAL A 133 -5.99 -24.91 -3.90
C VAL A 133 -4.51 -24.58 -3.68
N GLN A 134 -3.67 -24.77 -4.71
CA GLN A 134 -2.27 -24.34 -4.61
C GLN A 134 -2.26 -22.82 -4.39
N PRO A 135 -1.46 -22.31 -3.42
CA PRO A 135 -1.44 -20.88 -3.12
C PRO A 135 -1.21 -20.08 -4.40
N GLN A 136 -2.17 -19.22 -4.70
CA GLN A 136 -2.23 -18.38 -5.88
C GLN A 136 -1.27 -17.20 -5.69
N ALA A 137 -0.24 -17.16 -6.54
CA ALA A 137 0.74 -16.08 -6.66
C ALA A 137 1.64 -15.83 -5.43
N ALA A 138 2.83 -15.29 -5.68
CA ALA A 138 3.75 -14.85 -4.63
C ALA A 138 3.09 -13.75 -3.77
N PRO A 139 3.45 -13.61 -2.47
CA PRO A 139 2.89 -12.56 -1.63
C PRO A 139 3.08 -11.18 -2.27
N GLY A 140 1.95 -10.54 -2.63
CA GLY A 140 1.91 -9.21 -3.25
C GLY A 140 1.56 -9.16 -4.75
N GLN A 141 1.43 -10.30 -5.44
CA GLN A 141 1.01 -10.33 -6.84
C GLN A 141 -0.50 -10.59 -6.97
N LYS A 142 -1.18 -9.73 -7.73
CA LYS A 142 -2.61 -9.87 -8.03
C LYS A 142 -2.82 -10.74 -9.26
N LYS A 143 -3.82 -11.63 -9.22
CA LYS A 143 -4.17 -12.57 -10.30
C LYS A 143 -4.40 -11.83 -11.61
N VAL A 144 -5.17 -10.74 -11.57
CA VAL A 144 -5.50 -9.96 -12.77
C VAL A 144 -4.24 -9.43 -13.45
N ASP A 145 -3.32 -8.85 -12.68
CA ASP A 145 -2.09 -8.25 -13.20
C ASP A 145 -1.17 -9.31 -13.84
N VAL A 146 -1.02 -10.47 -13.19
CA VAL A 146 -0.19 -11.58 -13.70
C VAL A 146 -0.73 -12.12 -15.03
N VAL A 147 -2.04 -12.32 -15.14
CA VAL A 147 -2.67 -12.83 -16.37
C VAL A 147 -2.61 -11.78 -17.48
N CYS A 148 -2.87 -10.51 -17.17
CA CYS A 148 -2.76 -9.41 -18.12
C CYS A 148 -1.32 -9.27 -18.65
N ASP A 149 -0.31 -9.33 -17.80
CA ASP A 149 1.10 -9.24 -18.20
C ASP A 149 1.53 -10.45 -19.04
N ALA A 150 1.12 -11.66 -18.68
CA ALA A 150 1.44 -12.88 -19.45
C ALA A 150 0.79 -12.88 -20.84
N LEU A 151 -0.50 -12.54 -20.92
CA LEU A 151 -1.20 -12.41 -22.20
C LEU A 151 -0.59 -11.30 -23.06
N ARG A 152 -0.32 -10.13 -22.47
CA ARG A 152 0.29 -8.99 -23.19
C ARG A 152 1.63 -9.38 -23.80
N THR A 153 2.55 -9.90 -22.99
CA THR A 153 3.91 -10.27 -23.44
C THR A 153 3.85 -11.30 -24.58
N THR A 154 2.95 -12.27 -24.46
CA THR A 154 2.77 -13.29 -25.50
C THR A 154 2.19 -12.68 -26.78
N MET A 155 1.16 -11.84 -26.70
CA MET A 155 0.56 -11.16 -27.86
C MET A 155 1.55 -10.24 -28.57
N GLU A 156 2.38 -9.50 -27.83
CA GLU A 156 3.44 -8.65 -28.38
C GLU A 156 4.51 -9.46 -29.12
N SER A 157 4.90 -10.63 -28.57
CA SER A 157 5.87 -11.52 -29.23
C SER A 157 5.34 -12.22 -30.49
N MET A 158 4.02 -12.38 -30.61
CA MET A 158 3.39 -13.08 -31.73
C MET A 158 3.11 -12.13 -32.90
N ASP A 159 2.26 -11.13 -32.68
CA ASP A 159 1.87 -10.15 -33.69
C ASP A 159 1.24 -8.92 -33.02
N GLN A 160 2.06 -7.91 -32.78
CA GLN A 160 1.63 -6.67 -32.13
C GLN A 160 0.52 -5.93 -32.90
N ASN A 161 0.53 -6.00 -34.23
CA ASN A 161 -0.45 -5.28 -35.06
C ASN A 161 -1.82 -5.95 -34.99
N LYS A 162 -1.86 -7.29 -35.10
CA LYS A 162 -3.08 -8.08 -35.00
C LYS A 162 -3.73 -8.00 -33.62
N PHE A 163 -2.94 -8.00 -32.55
CA PHE A 163 -3.44 -8.04 -31.17
C PHE A 163 -3.51 -6.67 -30.48
N SER A 164 -3.33 -5.57 -31.21
CA SER A 164 -3.29 -4.20 -30.68
C SER A 164 -4.45 -3.87 -29.71
N LEU A 165 -5.70 -4.18 -30.07
CA LEU A 165 -6.86 -3.97 -29.18
C LEU A 165 -6.78 -4.80 -27.90
N SER A 166 -6.35 -6.05 -27.97
CA SER A 166 -6.22 -6.92 -26.81
C SER A 166 -5.06 -6.52 -25.90
N ILE A 167 -3.98 -6.01 -26.48
CA ILE A 167 -2.87 -5.41 -25.75
C ILE A 167 -3.35 -4.17 -24.97
N LEU A 168 -4.16 -3.31 -25.61
CA LEU A 168 -4.78 -2.16 -24.93
C LEU A 168 -5.71 -2.61 -23.79
N THR A 169 -6.56 -3.60 -24.01
CA THR A 169 -7.42 -4.18 -22.97
C THR A 169 -6.60 -4.68 -21.78
N ALA A 170 -5.47 -5.35 -22.04
CA ALA A 170 -4.60 -5.87 -20.99
C ALA A 170 -4.00 -4.75 -20.12
N HIS A 171 -3.64 -3.60 -20.69
CA HIS A 171 -3.17 -2.43 -19.91
C HIS A 171 -4.29 -1.80 -19.07
N VAL A 172 -5.49 -1.69 -19.64
CA VAL A 172 -6.65 -1.06 -18.99
C VAL A 172 -7.20 -1.94 -17.86
N LYS A 173 -7.16 -3.26 -18.01
CA LYS A 173 -7.77 -4.22 -17.07
C LYS A 173 -6.94 -4.54 -15.85
N LYS A 174 -5.68 -4.08 -15.79
CA LYS A 174 -4.87 -4.17 -14.58
C LYS A 174 -5.54 -3.54 -13.38
N THR A 175 -5.16 -3.98 -12.20
CA THR A 175 -5.74 -3.51 -10.94
C THR A 175 -5.48 -2.02 -10.69
N VAL A 176 -4.36 -1.50 -11.21
CA VAL A 176 -4.14 -0.08 -11.45
C VAL A 176 -4.06 0.10 -12.97
N PRO A 177 -5.09 0.67 -13.61
CA PRO A 177 -5.13 0.82 -15.06
C PRO A 177 -3.96 1.64 -15.61
N GLU A 178 -3.21 1.07 -16.56
CA GLU A 178 -2.04 1.70 -17.19
C GLU A 178 -2.47 2.59 -18.38
N LEU A 179 -3.37 3.56 -18.13
CA LEU A 179 -3.98 4.39 -19.18
C LEU A 179 -2.98 5.26 -19.94
N GLU A 180 -1.92 5.75 -19.27
CA GLU A 180 -0.83 6.50 -19.93
C GLU A 180 -0.13 5.66 -20.98
N ILE A 181 0.18 4.40 -20.66
CA ILE A 181 0.88 3.49 -21.58
C ILE A 181 -0.05 3.11 -22.74
N ALA A 182 -1.33 2.88 -22.45
CA ALA A 182 -2.33 2.61 -23.48
C ALA A 182 -2.47 3.79 -24.46
N LEU A 183 -2.54 5.03 -23.95
CA LEU A 183 -2.62 6.24 -24.78
C LEU A 183 -1.33 6.51 -25.56
N GLN A 184 -0.16 6.21 -24.98
CA GLN A 184 1.12 6.28 -25.70
C GLN A 184 1.14 5.32 -26.88
N LYS A 185 0.62 4.10 -26.72
CA LYS A 185 0.46 3.15 -27.84
C LYS A 185 -0.51 3.64 -28.91
N VAL A 186 -1.59 4.33 -28.53
CA VAL A 186 -2.50 4.98 -29.48
C VAL A 186 -1.79 6.10 -30.25
N HIS A 187 -0.95 6.88 -29.57
CA HIS A 187 -0.12 7.89 -30.21
C HIS A 187 0.88 7.26 -31.21
N GLU A 188 1.55 6.17 -30.84
CA GLU A 188 2.44 5.42 -31.74
C GLU A 188 1.72 4.90 -32.99
N LEU A 189 0.48 4.42 -32.87
CA LEU A 189 -0.37 3.99 -34.00
C LEU A 189 -0.78 5.16 -34.91
N ARG A 190 -0.77 6.39 -34.41
CA ARG A 190 -1.07 7.59 -35.21
C ARG A 190 0.15 8.02 -36.01
N GLU A 191 1.33 8.03 -35.38
CA GLU A 191 2.60 8.39 -36.02
C GLU A 191 3.04 7.33 -37.03
N ASN A 192 2.85 6.05 -36.70
CA ASN A 192 3.20 4.90 -37.53
C ASN A 192 1.96 4.04 -37.82
N PRO A 193 1.07 4.48 -38.72
CA PRO A 193 -0.12 3.73 -39.06
C PRO A 193 0.26 2.39 -39.70
N PRO A 194 -0.39 1.28 -39.30
CA PRO A 194 -0.06 -0.04 -39.85
C PRO A 194 -0.39 -0.10 -41.36
N GLU A 195 0.60 -0.49 -42.17
CA GLU A 195 0.45 -0.59 -43.64
C GLU A 195 -0.39 -1.79 -44.09
N ALA A 196 -0.57 -2.79 -43.22
CA ALA A 196 -1.28 -4.02 -43.54
C ALA A 196 -2.82 -3.81 -43.51
N PRO A 197 -3.58 -4.43 -44.44
CA PRO A 197 -5.05 -4.29 -44.59
C PRO A 197 -5.90 -4.96 -43.47
N GLY A 198 -5.41 -4.96 -42.24
CA GLY A 198 -6.12 -5.38 -41.02
C GLY A 198 -5.52 -4.79 -39.75
N GLY A 199 -4.64 -3.80 -39.88
CA GLY A 199 -4.08 -3.06 -38.74
C GLY A 199 -5.09 -2.07 -38.18
N VAL A 200 -5.06 -1.89 -36.86
CA VAL A 200 -5.99 -1.03 -36.14
C VAL A 200 -5.49 0.41 -36.20
N SER A 201 -6.37 1.31 -36.64
CA SER A 201 -6.06 2.75 -36.66
C SER A 201 -6.10 3.35 -35.25
N ALA A 202 -5.42 4.47 -35.02
CA ALA A 202 -5.50 5.21 -33.77
C ALA A 202 -6.95 5.59 -33.40
N GLU A 203 -7.79 5.92 -34.39
CA GLU A 203 -9.20 6.23 -34.17
C GLU A 203 -10.02 5.03 -33.68
N GLU A 204 -9.78 3.85 -34.26
CA GLU A 204 -10.46 2.61 -33.86
C GLU A 204 -10.03 2.18 -32.46
N ALA A 205 -8.72 2.26 -32.17
CA ALA A 205 -8.18 2.00 -30.85
C ALA A 205 -8.79 2.93 -29.79
N LEU A 206 -8.91 4.23 -30.10
CA LEU A 206 -9.50 5.21 -29.20
C LEU A 206 -11.01 4.98 -28.99
N LYS A 207 -11.77 4.70 -30.06
CA LYS A 207 -13.20 4.31 -29.95
C LYS A 207 -13.36 3.07 -29.08
N TYR A 208 -12.46 2.10 -29.22
CA TYR A 208 -12.48 0.89 -28.40
C TYR A 208 -12.19 1.19 -26.92
N LEU A 209 -11.18 2.02 -26.61
CA LEU A 209 -10.88 2.44 -25.24
C LEU A 209 -12.05 3.19 -24.57
N LEU A 210 -12.78 4.01 -25.32
CA LEU A 210 -13.97 4.72 -24.82
C LEU A 210 -15.10 3.77 -24.37
N PHE A 211 -15.14 2.52 -24.84
CA PHE A 211 -16.07 1.51 -24.31
C PHE A 211 -15.58 0.86 -23.00
N LEU A 212 -14.28 0.92 -22.70
CA LEU A 212 -13.68 0.25 -21.54
C LEU A 212 -13.43 1.19 -20.36
N VAL A 213 -13.22 2.47 -20.63
CA VAL A 213 -12.75 3.47 -19.65
C VAL A 213 -13.71 4.65 -19.60
N ASN A 214 -13.82 5.29 -18.44
CA ASN A 214 -14.57 6.53 -18.32
C ASN A 214 -13.96 7.61 -19.23
N VAL A 215 -14.83 8.33 -19.94
CA VAL A 215 -14.47 9.42 -20.85
C VAL A 215 -13.63 10.51 -20.17
N ASN A 216 -13.97 10.86 -18.93
CA ASN A 216 -13.23 11.88 -18.18
C ASN A 216 -11.82 11.41 -17.82
N ASP A 217 -11.68 10.17 -17.35
CA ASP A 217 -10.39 9.58 -17.03
C ASP A 217 -9.49 9.52 -18.27
N LEU A 218 -10.05 9.11 -19.42
CA LEU A 218 -9.28 9.04 -20.67
C LEU A 218 -8.79 10.41 -21.14
N TYR A 219 -9.61 11.46 -20.98
CA TYR A 219 -9.22 12.85 -21.27
C TYR A 219 -8.17 13.39 -20.29
N GLU A 220 -8.31 13.10 -18.99
CA GLU A 220 -7.32 13.51 -18.00
C GLU A 220 -5.97 12.82 -18.21
N HIS A 221 -5.97 11.52 -18.52
CA HIS A 221 -4.75 10.79 -18.84
C HIS A 221 -4.13 11.21 -20.17
N SER A 222 -4.92 11.64 -21.16
CA SER A 222 -4.38 12.17 -22.43
C SER A 222 -3.65 13.49 -22.22
N LEU A 223 -4.15 14.39 -21.36
CA LEU A 223 -3.43 15.60 -20.97
C LEU A 223 -2.04 15.26 -20.43
N GLY A 224 -1.94 14.18 -19.66
CA GLY A 224 -0.69 13.68 -19.08
C GLY A 224 0.36 13.17 -20.07
N THR A 225 0.00 12.98 -21.35
CA THR A 225 0.96 12.63 -22.42
C THR A 225 1.69 13.86 -22.97
N TYR A 226 1.18 15.06 -22.66
CA TYR A 226 1.64 16.35 -23.19
C TYR A 226 1.52 16.51 -24.72
N ASP A 227 0.84 15.59 -25.42
CA ASP A 227 0.50 15.71 -26.83
C ASP A 227 -0.90 16.30 -27.00
N PHE A 228 -0.97 17.57 -27.40
CA PHE A 228 -2.23 18.29 -27.59
C PHE A 228 -3.10 17.72 -28.71
N ASP A 229 -2.50 17.12 -29.74
CA ASP A 229 -3.27 16.55 -30.84
C ASP A 229 -3.99 15.28 -30.38
N LEU A 230 -3.32 14.43 -29.59
CA LEU A 230 -3.95 13.28 -28.96
C LEU A 230 -5.07 13.72 -28.02
N VAL A 231 -4.85 14.77 -27.24
CA VAL A 231 -5.88 15.34 -26.34
C VAL A 231 -7.11 15.80 -27.13
N LEU A 232 -6.91 16.53 -28.23
CA LEU A 232 -7.99 16.99 -29.10
C LEU A 232 -8.76 15.80 -29.70
N MET A 233 -8.04 14.80 -30.20
CA MET A 233 -8.66 13.58 -30.74
C MET A 233 -9.52 12.87 -29.68
N VAL A 234 -9.01 12.73 -28.46
CA VAL A 234 -9.76 12.16 -27.33
C VAL A 234 -10.99 13.00 -27.04
N ALA A 235 -10.86 14.32 -26.94
CA ALA A 235 -11.97 15.23 -26.63
C ALA A 235 -13.09 15.19 -27.69
N GLU A 236 -12.73 15.20 -28.98
CA GLU A 236 -13.67 15.14 -30.11
C GLU A 236 -14.45 13.81 -30.13
N LYS A 237 -13.75 12.68 -30.01
CA LYS A 237 -14.40 11.34 -30.03
C LYS A 237 -15.19 11.08 -28.74
N SER A 238 -14.89 11.79 -27.66
CA SER A 238 -15.56 11.72 -26.37
C SER A 238 -16.84 12.56 -26.25
N GLN A 239 -17.18 13.36 -27.26
CA GLN A 239 -18.33 14.30 -27.23
C GLN A 239 -18.28 15.30 -26.06
N LYS A 240 -17.08 15.67 -25.58
CA LYS A 240 -16.94 16.76 -24.60
C LYS A 240 -17.28 18.10 -25.25
N ASP A 241 -17.87 19.02 -24.47
CA ASP A 241 -18.20 20.35 -24.98
C ASP A 241 -16.90 21.11 -25.33
N PRO A 242 -16.70 21.53 -26.60
CA PRO A 242 -15.55 22.33 -27.01
C PRO A 242 -15.35 23.60 -26.17
N LYS A 243 -16.42 24.17 -25.60
CA LYS A 243 -16.33 25.34 -24.73
C LYS A 243 -15.66 25.05 -23.40
N GLU A 244 -15.66 23.80 -22.93
CA GLU A 244 -15.03 23.42 -21.67
C GLU A 244 -13.52 23.20 -21.83
N TYR A 245 -13.08 22.55 -22.91
CA TYR A 245 -11.66 22.20 -23.06
C TYR A 245 -10.85 23.17 -23.93
N LEU A 246 -11.42 23.77 -24.98
CA LEU A 246 -10.65 24.63 -25.90
C LEU A 246 -10.01 25.85 -25.21
N PRO A 247 -10.70 26.60 -24.31
CA PRO A 247 -10.07 27.72 -23.61
C PRO A 247 -8.88 27.27 -22.77
N PHE A 248 -9.00 26.13 -22.11
CA PHE A 248 -7.93 25.55 -21.29
C PHE A 248 -6.74 25.10 -22.15
N LEU A 249 -6.98 24.41 -23.27
CA LEU A 249 -5.89 24.00 -24.18
C LEU A 249 -5.19 25.22 -24.82
N ASN A 250 -5.93 26.26 -25.19
CA ASN A 250 -5.36 27.48 -25.74
C ASN A 250 -4.51 28.23 -24.70
N MET A 251 -4.95 28.28 -23.44
CA MET A 251 -4.14 28.77 -22.33
C MET A 251 -2.87 27.94 -22.19
N LEU A 252 -2.95 26.61 -22.17
CA LEU A 252 -1.77 25.77 -22.02
C LEU A 252 -0.77 25.97 -23.16
N LYS A 253 -1.23 26.11 -24.41
CA LYS A 253 -0.38 26.34 -25.58
C LYS A 253 0.39 27.67 -25.56
N SER A 254 -0.05 28.65 -24.79
CA SER A 254 0.66 29.94 -24.67
C SER A 254 1.78 29.94 -23.61
N LEU A 255 1.86 28.89 -22.79
CA LEU A 255 2.87 28.76 -21.73
C LEU A 255 4.20 28.20 -22.27
N GLU A 256 5.29 28.52 -21.57
CA GLU A 256 6.59 27.87 -21.80
C GLU A 256 6.50 26.35 -21.54
N PRO A 257 7.23 25.49 -22.29
CA PRO A 257 7.05 24.04 -22.22
C PRO A 257 7.14 23.39 -20.83
N ASN A 258 8.06 23.80 -19.95
CA ASN A 258 8.16 23.24 -18.61
C ASN A 258 7.01 23.75 -17.72
N TYR A 259 6.69 25.03 -17.79
CA TYR A 259 5.59 25.61 -17.02
C TYR A 259 4.22 25.07 -17.48
N GLN A 260 4.06 24.80 -18.77
CA GLN A 260 2.92 24.11 -19.36
C GLN A 260 2.74 22.72 -18.74
N ARG A 261 3.80 21.90 -18.72
CA ARG A 261 3.76 20.55 -18.14
C ARG A 261 3.51 20.57 -16.63
N TYR A 262 4.09 21.52 -15.91
CA TYR A 262 3.76 21.78 -14.50
C TYR A 262 2.26 22.06 -14.31
N THR A 263 1.69 22.96 -15.11
CA THR A 263 0.28 23.34 -15.03
C THR A 263 -0.64 22.15 -15.28
N ILE A 264 -0.30 21.32 -16.29
CA ILE A 264 -1.00 20.07 -16.59
C ILE A 264 -0.91 19.09 -15.43
N ASP A 265 0.30 18.75 -14.96
CA ASP A 265 0.46 17.77 -13.89
C ASP A 265 -0.14 18.25 -12.57
N ARG A 266 -0.13 19.56 -12.29
CA ARG A 266 -0.82 20.15 -11.14
C ARG A 266 -2.34 19.99 -11.26
N HIS A 267 -2.91 20.23 -12.44
CA HIS A 267 -4.33 20.01 -12.71
C HIS A 267 -4.72 18.54 -12.53
N LEU A 268 -3.87 17.61 -13.00
CA LEU A 268 -4.04 16.17 -12.84
C LEU A 268 -3.69 15.63 -11.45
N LYS A 269 -3.37 16.51 -10.48
CA LYS A 269 -2.96 16.17 -9.10
C LYS A 269 -1.72 15.26 -9.03
N ARG A 270 -0.86 15.30 -10.05
CA ARG A 270 0.41 14.57 -10.16
C ARG A 270 1.55 15.42 -9.62
N TYR A 271 1.41 15.84 -8.36
CA TYR A 271 2.26 16.87 -7.75
C TYR A 271 3.76 16.55 -7.79
N ARG A 272 4.13 15.27 -7.72
CA ARG A 272 5.52 14.80 -7.85
C ARG A 272 6.12 15.11 -9.21
N LYS A 273 5.42 14.76 -10.31
CA LYS A 273 5.85 15.09 -11.68
C LYS A 273 5.80 16.62 -11.91
N ALA A 274 4.75 17.27 -11.40
CA ALA A 274 4.59 18.73 -11.49
C ALA A 274 5.79 19.48 -10.89
N LEU A 275 6.27 19.03 -9.73
CA LEU A 275 7.44 19.60 -9.04
C LEU A 275 8.72 19.49 -9.88
N VAL A 276 8.93 18.37 -10.58
CA VAL A 276 10.08 18.16 -11.46
C VAL A 276 10.07 19.17 -12.61
N HIS A 277 8.92 19.39 -13.25
CA HIS A 277 8.82 20.39 -14.32
C HIS A 277 9.00 21.80 -13.81
N LEU A 278 8.36 22.15 -12.68
CA LEU A 278 8.47 23.48 -12.08
C LEU A 278 9.91 23.82 -11.68
N SER A 279 10.69 22.84 -11.23
CA SER A 279 12.12 23.04 -10.90
C SER A 279 12.99 23.46 -12.09
N LYS A 280 12.50 23.27 -13.33
CA LYS A 280 13.21 23.63 -14.57
C LYS A 280 12.78 24.98 -15.15
N CYS A 281 11.74 25.61 -14.60
CA CYS A 281 11.17 26.86 -15.11
C CYS A 281 11.97 28.12 -14.76
N GLY A 282 13.14 28.01 -14.11
CA GLY A 282 13.95 29.15 -13.69
C GLY A 282 13.80 29.49 -12.21
N GLN A 283 14.54 30.50 -11.76
CA GLN A 283 14.61 30.88 -10.34
C GLN A 283 13.41 31.76 -9.91
N GLU A 284 12.83 32.48 -10.86
CA GLU A 284 11.65 33.34 -10.70
C GLU A 284 10.43 32.58 -10.15
N HIS A 285 10.32 31.28 -10.47
CA HIS A 285 9.23 30.41 -10.01
C HIS A 285 9.56 29.64 -8.72
N PHE A 286 10.71 29.90 -8.08
CA PHE A 286 11.10 29.17 -6.87
C PHE A 286 10.15 29.39 -5.68
N THR A 287 9.49 30.54 -5.61
CA THR A 287 8.44 30.81 -4.62
C THR A 287 7.25 29.85 -4.78
N GLU A 288 6.84 29.57 -6.03
CA GLU A 288 5.81 28.59 -6.34
C GLU A 288 6.26 27.16 -6.00
N VAL A 289 7.54 26.83 -6.23
CA VAL A 289 8.13 25.55 -5.81
C VAL A 289 7.98 25.36 -4.31
N LEU A 290 8.39 26.36 -3.52
CA LEU A 290 8.27 26.32 -2.05
C LEU A 290 6.81 26.14 -1.61
N GLN A 291 5.88 26.86 -2.24
CA GLN A 291 4.45 26.73 -1.93
C GLN A 291 3.94 25.31 -2.24
N LEU A 292 4.21 24.79 -3.43
CA LEU A 292 3.79 23.44 -3.83
C LEU A 292 4.35 22.37 -2.89
N VAL A 293 5.63 22.51 -2.51
CA VAL A 293 6.30 21.57 -1.59
C VAL A 293 5.67 21.61 -0.20
N LYS A 294 5.34 22.79 0.32
CA LYS A 294 4.65 22.93 1.62
C LYS A 294 3.25 22.34 1.60
N GLU A 295 2.46 22.66 0.57
CA GLU A 295 1.08 22.19 0.42
C GLU A 295 1.00 20.66 0.27
N GLN A 296 1.89 20.07 -0.52
CA GLN A 296 1.88 18.64 -0.87
C GLN A 296 2.88 17.80 -0.07
N LYS A 297 3.60 18.42 0.87
CA LYS A 297 4.62 17.79 1.73
C LYS A 297 5.72 17.05 0.95
N LEU A 298 6.15 17.59 -0.19
CA LEU A 298 7.11 16.96 -1.13
C LEU A 298 8.58 17.32 -0.85
N TYR A 299 8.95 17.48 0.42
CA TYR A 299 10.27 18.01 0.81
C TYR A 299 11.44 17.13 0.33
N SER A 300 11.34 15.81 0.51
CA SER A 300 12.41 14.88 0.14
C SER A 300 12.65 14.80 -1.36
N GLU A 301 11.58 14.85 -2.17
CA GLU A 301 11.68 14.89 -3.63
C GLU A 301 12.24 16.23 -4.09
N ALA A 302 11.81 17.35 -3.50
CA ALA A 302 12.33 18.67 -3.83
C ALA A 302 13.83 18.79 -3.57
N LEU A 303 14.32 18.28 -2.44
CA LEU A 303 15.75 18.32 -2.10
C LEU A 303 16.62 17.51 -3.08
N ARG A 304 16.07 16.51 -3.78
CA ARG A 304 16.83 15.75 -4.81
C ARG A 304 16.99 16.52 -6.12
N LEU A 305 16.17 17.55 -6.35
CA LEU A 305 16.17 18.32 -7.60
C LEU A 305 17.18 19.48 -7.59
N TYR A 306 17.58 19.95 -6.41
CA TYR A 306 18.49 21.08 -6.27
C TYR A 306 19.88 20.64 -5.76
N PRO A 307 20.98 21.24 -6.24
CA PRO A 307 22.31 20.99 -5.71
C PRO A 307 22.42 21.39 -4.23
N ALA A 308 23.20 20.63 -3.45
CA ALA A 308 23.33 20.84 -2.00
C ALA A 308 23.86 22.23 -1.61
N ASP A 309 24.74 22.81 -2.43
CA ASP A 309 25.35 24.13 -2.18
C ASP A 309 24.47 25.31 -2.62
N SER A 310 23.30 25.03 -3.21
CA SER A 310 22.43 26.08 -3.74
C SER A 310 21.63 26.80 -2.64
N PRO A 311 21.37 28.11 -2.77
CA PRO A 311 20.51 28.82 -1.82
C PRO A 311 19.10 28.24 -1.80
N GLN A 312 18.60 27.74 -2.93
CA GLN A 312 17.31 27.04 -3.04
C GLN A 312 17.26 25.80 -2.13
N TYR A 313 18.31 24.98 -2.14
CA TYR A 313 18.41 23.82 -1.27
C TYR A 313 18.40 24.20 0.22
N LYS A 314 19.08 25.30 0.58
CA LYS A 314 19.03 25.85 1.95
C LYS A 314 17.60 26.25 2.33
N PHE A 315 16.89 27.00 1.49
CA PHE A 315 15.50 27.39 1.76
C PHE A 315 14.55 26.19 1.90
N LEU A 316 14.66 25.20 1.00
CA LEU A 316 13.88 23.95 1.07
C LEU A 316 14.18 23.15 2.34
N SER A 317 15.45 23.09 2.73
CA SER A 317 15.87 22.40 3.96
C SER A 317 15.34 23.11 5.20
N CYS A 318 15.41 24.44 5.26
CA CYS A 318 14.80 25.20 6.36
C CYS A 318 13.28 24.98 6.44
N ALA A 319 12.58 25.01 5.30
CA ALA A 319 11.13 24.74 5.26
C ALA A 319 10.80 23.29 5.69
N TYR A 320 11.64 22.32 5.31
CA TYR A 320 11.47 20.95 5.74
C TYR A 320 11.70 20.80 7.25
N ALA A 321 12.69 21.50 7.81
CA ALA A 321 12.94 21.50 9.24
C ALA A 321 11.78 22.09 10.04
N GLU A 322 11.19 23.19 9.57
CA GLU A 322 9.98 23.78 10.17
C GLU A 322 8.85 22.75 10.22
N HIS A 323 8.60 22.06 9.10
CA HIS A 323 7.59 21.00 9.04
C HIS A 323 7.91 19.82 9.99
N LEU A 324 9.18 19.41 10.12
CA LEU A 324 9.57 18.35 11.07
C LEU A 324 9.32 18.76 12.52
N VAL A 325 9.62 20.02 12.87
CA VAL A 325 9.33 20.58 14.21
C VAL A 325 7.82 20.57 14.48
N GLU A 326 6.98 20.95 13.50
CA GLU A 326 5.51 20.88 13.60
C GLU A 326 5.00 19.44 13.80
N GLN A 327 5.66 18.45 13.20
CA GLN A 327 5.34 17.02 13.37
C GLN A 327 5.94 16.40 14.65
N GLN A 328 6.38 17.23 15.61
CA GLN A 328 7.01 16.81 16.87
C GLN A 328 8.37 16.10 16.68
N GLN A 329 8.97 16.14 15.49
CA GLN A 329 10.32 15.64 15.21
C GLN A 329 11.35 16.77 15.31
N ALA A 330 11.37 17.46 16.45
CA ALA A 330 12.18 18.66 16.64
C ALA A 330 13.70 18.40 16.63
N GLU A 331 14.16 17.20 17.01
CA GLU A 331 15.58 16.84 16.92
C GLU A 331 16.06 16.76 15.46
N GLU A 332 15.32 16.06 14.60
CA GLU A 332 15.63 15.95 13.16
C GLU A 332 15.57 17.32 12.47
N GLY A 333 14.56 18.13 12.80
CA GLY A 333 14.45 19.51 12.33
C GLY A 333 15.63 20.37 12.78
N GLY A 334 16.08 20.22 14.03
CA GLY A 334 17.26 20.89 14.57
C GLY A 334 18.54 20.53 13.83
N LEU A 335 18.76 19.24 13.54
CA LEU A 335 19.92 18.77 12.77
C LEU A 335 19.95 19.37 11.36
N LEU A 336 18.78 19.44 10.71
CA LEU A 336 18.67 20.01 9.36
C LEU A 336 18.95 21.51 9.36
N LEU A 337 18.40 22.26 10.32
CA LEU A 337 18.69 23.70 10.51
C LEU A 337 20.17 23.95 10.80
N TRP A 338 20.77 23.11 11.64
CA TRP A 338 22.19 23.24 11.98
C TRP A 338 23.06 23.03 10.75
N ARG A 339 22.76 22.01 9.94
CA ARG A 339 23.46 21.75 8.66
C ARG A 339 23.31 22.91 7.67
N CYS A 340 22.18 23.62 7.70
CA CYS A 340 21.92 24.80 6.86
C CYS A 340 22.61 26.08 7.33
N GLY A 341 23.37 26.04 8.43
CA GLY A 341 24.03 27.21 9.00
C GLY A 341 23.06 28.17 9.68
N GLU A 342 21.96 27.65 10.27
CA GLU A 342 20.99 28.41 11.07
C GLU A 342 21.08 28.02 12.56
N PRO A 343 22.20 28.35 13.26
CA PRO A 343 22.48 27.82 14.60
C PRO A 343 21.48 28.31 15.66
N VAL A 344 20.97 29.54 15.55
CA VAL A 344 20.00 30.08 16.52
C VAL A 344 18.68 29.30 16.47
N ARG A 345 18.19 28.97 15.27
CA ARG A 345 16.96 28.21 15.07
C ARG A 345 17.17 26.73 15.43
N ALA A 346 18.33 26.17 15.11
CA ALA A 346 18.69 24.82 15.51
C ALA A 346 18.74 24.68 17.04
N LEU A 347 19.29 25.66 17.74
CA LEU A 347 19.33 25.70 19.21
C LEU A 347 17.92 25.64 19.80
N GLN A 348 16.98 26.45 19.28
CA GLN A 348 15.58 26.42 19.72
C GLN A 348 14.95 25.03 19.54
N ALA A 349 15.20 24.38 18.41
CA ALA A 349 14.69 23.04 18.12
C ALA A 349 15.33 21.94 19.00
N PHE A 350 16.62 22.03 19.32
CA PHE A 350 17.28 21.10 20.25
C PHE A 350 16.82 21.31 21.70
N THR A 351 16.55 22.55 22.09
CA THR A 351 16.02 22.87 23.41
C THR A 351 14.57 22.45 23.60
N SER A 352 13.75 22.45 22.54
CA SER A 352 12.39 21.91 22.60
C SER A 352 12.37 20.38 22.62
N SER A 353 13.28 19.71 21.91
CA SER A 353 13.40 18.25 21.89
C SER A 353 14.20 17.65 23.06
N SER A 354 14.73 18.46 23.99
CA SER A 354 15.61 17.99 25.09
C SER A 354 16.86 17.23 24.61
N SER A 355 17.31 17.53 23.40
CA SER A 355 18.54 17.02 22.80
C SER A 355 19.73 17.87 23.28
N TRP A 356 20.04 17.80 24.57
CA TRP A 356 20.98 18.72 25.21
C TRP A 356 22.40 18.69 24.63
N ARG A 357 22.90 17.52 24.19
CA ARG A 357 24.25 17.41 23.60
C ARG A 357 24.36 18.29 22.35
N ASN A 358 23.40 18.14 21.44
CA ASN A 358 23.32 18.97 20.24
C ASN A 358 23.08 20.45 20.59
N ALA A 359 22.22 20.74 21.57
CA ALA A 359 21.98 22.12 22.02
C ALA A 359 23.27 22.79 22.51
N ILE A 360 24.06 22.11 23.34
CA ILE A 360 25.33 22.63 23.84
C ILE A 360 26.37 22.76 22.71
N CYS A 361 26.48 21.77 21.81
CA CYS A 361 27.38 21.86 20.66
C CYS A 361 27.07 23.09 19.78
N VAL A 362 25.78 23.34 19.51
CA VAL A 362 25.34 24.52 18.76
C VAL A 362 25.58 25.80 19.56
N ALA A 363 25.28 25.81 20.86
CA ALA A 363 25.49 26.96 21.73
C ALA A 363 26.97 27.39 21.77
N GLN A 364 27.92 26.46 21.74
CA GLN A 364 29.35 26.78 21.68
C GLN A 364 29.80 27.39 20.35
N GLN A 365 29.06 27.17 19.26
CA GLN A 365 29.33 27.80 17.97
C GLN A 365 28.76 29.22 17.88
N ILE A 366 27.83 29.57 18.78
CA ILE A 366 27.28 30.92 18.91
C ILE A 366 28.14 31.65 19.95
N PRO A 367 28.51 32.93 19.75
CA PRO A 367 29.23 33.72 20.75
C PRO A 367 28.31 34.10 21.92
N LEU A 368 27.90 33.11 22.72
CA LEU A 368 27.08 33.28 23.91
C LEU A 368 27.96 33.65 25.11
N PRO A 369 27.58 34.68 25.90
CA PRO A 369 28.19 34.94 27.20
C PRO A 369 28.09 33.72 28.13
N PRO A 370 29.06 33.53 29.05
CA PRO A 370 29.07 32.39 29.96
C PRO A 370 27.79 32.29 30.82
N ASP A 371 27.21 33.43 31.19
CA ASP A 371 25.98 33.49 31.98
C ASP A 371 24.77 32.95 31.21
N GLN A 372 24.70 33.21 29.89
CA GLN A 372 23.62 32.70 29.04
C GLN A 372 23.74 31.20 28.80
N LEU A 373 24.97 30.69 28.68
CA LEU A 373 25.21 29.24 28.60
C LEU A 373 24.81 28.55 29.91
N ALA A 374 25.11 29.16 31.06
CA ALA A 374 24.72 28.64 32.36
C ALA A 374 23.19 28.63 32.55
N LEU A 375 22.47 29.66 32.05
CA LEU A 375 21.01 29.68 32.05
C LEU A 375 20.44 28.58 31.15
N LEU A 376 20.93 28.44 29.91
CA LEU A 376 20.51 27.37 29.00
C LEU A 376 20.73 25.98 29.61
N ALA A 377 21.86 25.77 30.28
CA ALA A 377 22.16 24.50 30.95
C ALA A 377 21.18 24.20 32.08
N ARG A 378 20.77 25.21 32.87
CA ARG A 378 19.73 25.06 33.90
C ARG A 378 18.37 24.72 33.30
N ASP A 379 17.93 25.45 32.28
CA ASP A 379 16.64 25.21 31.61
C ASP A 379 16.57 23.80 31.00
N LEU A 380 17.66 23.33 30.39
CA LEU A 380 17.75 21.98 29.85
C LEU A 380 17.78 20.92 30.97
N ALA A 381 18.49 21.18 32.06
CA ALA A 381 18.54 20.26 33.19
C ALA A 381 17.17 20.09 33.86
N GLU A 382 16.38 21.15 33.97
CA GLU A 382 15.01 21.09 34.47
C GLU A 382 14.14 20.16 33.60
N LYS A 383 14.13 20.38 32.29
CA LYS A 383 13.40 19.51 31.32
C LYS A 383 13.85 18.05 31.37
N LEU A 384 15.15 17.80 31.50
CA LEU A 384 15.69 16.44 31.62
C LEU A 384 15.29 15.79 32.94
N THR A 385 15.20 16.57 34.02
CA THR A 385 14.74 16.10 35.33
C THR A 385 13.26 15.69 35.28
N GLU A 386 12.41 16.47 34.60
CA GLU A 386 11.00 16.10 34.33
C GLU A 386 10.88 14.77 33.55
N GLN A 387 11.82 14.52 32.63
CA GLN A 387 11.92 13.27 31.86
C GLN A 387 12.59 12.11 32.63
N ARG A 388 12.93 12.31 33.91
CA ARG A 388 13.66 11.34 34.76
C ARG A 388 15.08 10.99 34.27
N ARG A 389 15.68 11.86 33.46
CA ARG A 389 17.06 11.73 32.93
C ARG A 389 18.05 12.45 33.85
N TYR A 390 18.07 12.05 35.12
CA TYR A 390 18.78 12.74 36.20
C TYR A 390 20.30 12.81 36.03
N SER A 391 20.93 11.75 35.51
CA SER A 391 22.39 11.75 35.26
C SER A 391 22.81 12.80 34.23
N GLU A 392 21.97 13.02 33.21
CA GLU A 392 22.24 14.00 32.15
C GLU A 392 21.97 15.43 32.64
N ALA A 393 20.92 15.62 33.44
CA ALA A 393 20.63 16.91 34.09
C ALA A 393 21.77 17.34 35.03
N ALA A 394 22.26 16.42 35.86
CA ALA A 394 23.37 16.69 36.78
C ALA A 394 24.66 17.06 36.06
N LEU A 395 24.97 16.40 34.94
CA LEU A 395 26.12 16.73 34.10
C LEU A 395 26.02 18.16 33.58
N LEU A 396 24.84 18.57 33.10
CA LEU A 396 24.61 19.95 32.64
C LEU A 396 24.82 20.98 33.75
N LEU A 397 24.26 20.72 34.93
CA LEU A 397 24.34 21.59 36.09
C LEU A 397 25.79 21.74 36.59
N ASP A 398 26.52 20.64 36.71
CA ASP A 398 27.91 20.64 37.17
C ASP A 398 28.85 21.30 36.15
N GLN A 399 28.87 20.81 34.91
CA GLN A 399 29.89 21.19 33.93
C GLN A 399 29.63 22.56 33.29
N TYR A 400 28.36 22.91 33.05
CA TYR A 400 28.02 24.12 32.29
C TYR A 400 27.42 25.21 33.17
N ALA A 401 26.51 24.87 34.10
CA ALA A 401 25.93 25.87 35.02
C ALA A 401 26.82 26.16 36.24
N LYS A 402 27.83 25.32 36.50
CA LYS A 402 28.72 25.36 37.68
C LYS A 402 27.96 25.31 39.00
N ASP A 403 26.83 24.60 39.00
CA ASP A 403 25.89 24.49 40.11
C ASP A 403 25.99 23.10 40.74
N CYS A 404 27.02 22.90 41.56
CA CYS A 404 27.35 21.59 42.11
C CYS A 404 26.30 21.05 43.09
N GLU A 405 25.60 21.93 43.82
CA GLU A 405 24.61 21.53 44.80
C GLU A 405 23.36 20.96 44.12
N GLU A 406 22.81 21.68 43.14
CA GLU A 406 21.68 21.21 42.32
C GLU A 406 22.05 19.96 41.51
N ALA A 407 23.28 19.86 41.00
CA ALA A 407 23.74 18.66 40.31
C ALA A 407 23.72 17.42 41.22
N ILE A 408 24.21 17.54 42.46
CA ILE A 408 24.18 16.45 43.45
C ILE A 408 22.75 16.09 43.83
N LEU A 409 21.89 17.09 44.07
CA LEU A 409 20.48 16.87 44.42
C LEU A 409 19.70 16.16 43.31
N ALA A 410 19.96 16.51 42.04
CA ALA A 410 19.37 15.83 40.90
C ALA A 410 19.75 14.34 40.86
N LEU A 411 21.02 13.99 41.11
CA LEU A 411 21.47 12.58 41.16
C LEU A 411 20.87 11.81 42.33
N ILE A 412 20.77 12.44 43.51
CA ILE A 412 20.12 11.86 44.70
C ILE A 412 18.66 11.56 44.38
N THR A 413 17.95 12.51 43.78
CA THR A 413 16.55 12.35 43.36
C THR A 413 16.39 11.21 42.34
N GLY A 414 17.36 11.05 41.44
CA GLY A 414 17.38 9.97 40.45
C GLY A 414 17.85 8.62 40.95
N GLY A 415 18.26 8.50 42.21
CA GLY A 415 18.82 7.27 42.78
C GLY A 415 20.20 6.87 42.21
N VAL A 416 20.94 7.83 41.64
CA VAL A 416 22.28 7.60 41.07
C VAL A 416 23.34 7.83 42.15
N TRP A 417 23.33 6.95 43.16
CA TRP A 417 24.02 7.15 44.44
C TRP A 417 25.54 7.28 44.32
N GLU A 418 26.17 6.42 43.53
CA GLU A 418 27.63 6.38 43.39
C GLU A 418 28.17 7.67 42.77
N GLU A 419 27.48 8.19 41.75
CA GLU A 419 27.86 9.42 41.09
C GLU A 419 27.57 10.64 41.98
N ALA A 420 26.46 10.64 42.72
CA ALA A 420 26.19 11.67 43.72
C ALA A 420 27.30 11.73 44.78
N LEU A 421 27.73 10.57 45.28
CA LEU A 421 28.83 10.45 46.25
C LEU A 421 30.15 10.95 45.63
N ARG A 422 30.46 10.57 44.39
CA ARG A 422 31.65 11.04 43.67
C ARG A 422 31.67 12.56 43.58
N LEU A 423 30.56 13.21 43.18
CA LEU A 423 30.45 14.67 43.09
C LEU A 423 30.58 15.35 44.47
N ILE A 424 29.96 14.79 45.52
CA ILE A 424 30.08 15.30 46.89
C ILE A 424 31.55 15.40 47.31
N TYR A 425 32.33 14.35 47.11
CA TYR A 425 33.76 14.35 47.45
C TYR A 425 34.58 15.24 46.50
N MET A 426 34.24 15.26 45.21
CA MET A 426 34.92 16.09 44.21
C MET A 426 34.79 17.60 44.53
N HIS A 427 33.60 18.06 44.92
CA HIS A 427 33.34 19.46 45.28
C HIS A 427 33.56 19.78 46.76
N LYS A 428 34.02 18.81 47.56
CA LYS A 428 34.25 18.96 49.02
C LYS A 428 32.99 19.37 49.81
N ARG A 429 31.80 18.93 49.36
CA ARG A 429 30.50 19.20 50.00
C ARG A 429 30.01 18.01 50.83
N GLN A 430 30.85 17.54 51.74
CA GLN A 430 30.58 16.37 52.58
C GLN A 430 29.36 16.55 53.49
N ASP A 431 28.98 17.80 53.77
CA ASP A 431 27.74 18.19 54.44
C ASP A 431 26.51 17.52 53.83
N ILE A 432 26.44 17.44 52.48
CA ILE A 432 25.30 16.88 51.74
C ILE A 432 25.11 15.38 52.00
N THR A 433 26.17 14.69 52.45
CA THR A 433 26.11 13.25 52.76
C THR A 433 25.12 12.96 53.88
N GLU A 434 25.16 13.75 54.95
CA GLU A 434 24.27 13.58 56.11
C GLU A 434 22.90 14.21 55.87
N THR A 435 22.85 15.38 55.19
CA THR A 435 21.61 16.15 55.04
C THR A 435 20.66 15.59 53.98
N ASN A 436 21.18 15.04 52.88
CA ASN A 436 20.36 14.63 51.73
C ASN A 436 20.59 13.18 51.31
N LEU A 437 21.85 12.75 51.16
CA LEU A 437 22.16 11.43 50.60
C LEU A 437 21.69 10.28 51.49
N LYS A 438 22.06 10.29 52.78
CA LYS A 438 21.65 9.24 53.73
C LYS A 438 20.13 9.17 53.91
N PRO A 439 19.40 10.28 54.14
CA PRO A 439 17.93 10.25 54.20
C PRO A 439 17.30 9.65 52.93
N ALA A 440 17.76 10.07 51.75
CA ALA A 440 17.23 9.57 50.48
C ALA A 440 17.51 8.06 50.27
N LEU A 441 18.68 7.57 50.68
CA LEU A 441 19.00 6.14 50.65
C LEU A 441 18.08 5.31 51.56
N LEU A 442 17.81 5.80 52.77
CA LEU A 442 16.89 5.14 53.71
C LEU A 442 15.46 5.15 53.19
N GLU A 443 15.02 6.25 52.61
CA GLU A 443 13.70 6.36 51.98
C GLU A 443 13.57 5.38 50.81
N ALA A 444 14.54 5.37 49.88
CA ALA A 444 14.55 4.47 48.74
C ALA A 444 14.57 2.99 49.17
N LEU A 445 15.34 2.65 50.22
CA LEU A 445 15.32 1.31 50.81
C LEU A 445 13.92 0.94 51.31
N ASN A 446 13.28 1.81 52.09
CA ASN A 446 11.94 1.58 52.62
C ASN A 446 10.91 1.42 51.49
N THR A 447 10.95 2.28 50.47
CA THR A 447 10.07 2.16 49.29
C THR A 447 10.27 0.83 48.57
N GLN A 448 11.51 0.39 48.39
CA GLN A 448 11.82 -0.88 47.74
C GLN A 448 11.35 -2.09 48.56
N VAL A 449 11.52 -2.05 49.88
CA VAL A 449 11.03 -3.10 50.79
C VAL A 449 9.51 -3.23 50.68
N VAL A 450 8.78 -2.13 50.82
CA VAL A 450 7.31 -2.11 50.71
C VAL A 450 6.85 -2.60 49.34
N PHE A 451 7.54 -2.20 48.26
CA PHE A 451 7.24 -2.69 46.91
C PHE A 451 7.42 -4.20 46.79
N LEU A 452 8.55 -4.74 47.27
CA LEU A 452 8.83 -6.17 47.22
C LEU A 452 7.83 -6.99 48.02
N GLU A 453 7.46 -6.53 49.22
CA GLU A 453 6.42 -7.17 50.05
C GLU A 453 5.07 -7.24 49.31
N ALA A 454 4.67 -6.14 48.67
CA ALA A 454 3.45 -6.09 47.87
C ALA A 454 3.49 -7.03 46.64
N GLN A 455 4.64 -7.12 45.95
CA GLN A 455 4.82 -8.04 44.83
C GLN A 455 4.77 -9.50 45.27
N VAL A 456 5.42 -9.85 46.40
CA VAL A 456 5.39 -11.19 46.98
C VAL A 456 3.96 -11.59 47.36
N ALA A 457 3.22 -10.70 48.01
CA ALA A 457 1.82 -10.94 48.36
C ALA A 457 0.95 -11.16 47.11
N THR A 458 1.13 -10.33 46.09
CA THR A 458 0.39 -10.39 44.82
C THR A 458 0.70 -11.69 44.06
N PHE A 459 1.98 -12.03 43.92
CA PHE A 459 2.43 -13.27 43.29
C PHE A 459 1.86 -14.49 44.00
N THR A 460 1.93 -14.53 45.34
CA THR A 460 1.41 -15.63 46.14
C THR A 460 -0.09 -15.79 45.94
N ARG A 461 -0.86 -14.69 45.97
CA ARG A 461 -2.30 -14.68 45.71
C ARG A 461 -2.65 -15.23 44.32
N HIS A 462 -1.96 -14.78 43.27
CA HIS A 462 -2.22 -15.24 41.90
C HIS A 462 -1.81 -16.69 41.68
N LYS A 463 -0.66 -17.12 42.24
CA LYS A 463 -0.21 -18.52 42.21
C LYS A 463 -1.26 -19.44 42.85
N SER A 464 -1.74 -19.10 44.05
CA SER A 464 -2.78 -19.86 44.74
C SER A 464 -4.10 -19.89 43.96
N ARG A 465 -4.52 -18.75 43.40
CA ARG A 465 -5.73 -18.69 42.56
C ARG A 465 -5.60 -19.54 41.29
N LEU A 466 -4.43 -19.53 40.64
CA LEU A 466 -4.18 -20.32 39.43
C LEU A 466 -4.30 -21.82 39.69
N ALA A 467 -3.81 -22.30 40.84
CA ALA A 467 -3.96 -23.69 41.24
C ALA A 467 -5.45 -24.09 41.34
N VAL A 468 -6.25 -23.27 42.03
CA VAL A 468 -7.71 -23.48 42.15
C VAL A 468 -8.40 -23.47 40.79
N VAL A 469 -8.06 -22.53 39.90
CA VAL A 469 -8.68 -22.44 38.56
C VAL A 469 -8.33 -23.65 37.69
N ARG A 470 -7.10 -24.19 37.80
CA ARG A 470 -6.70 -25.41 37.08
C ARG A 470 -7.52 -26.62 37.56
N GLU A 471 -7.68 -26.76 38.87
CA GLU A 471 -8.50 -27.83 39.45
C GLU A 471 -9.98 -27.72 39.04
N GLN A 472 -10.56 -26.52 39.09
CA GLN A 472 -11.93 -26.27 38.65
C GLN A 472 -12.15 -26.56 37.17
N LYS A 473 -11.18 -26.20 36.30
CA LYS A 473 -11.25 -26.51 34.87
C LYS A 473 -11.15 -28.00 34.59
N GLU A 474 -10.28 -28.71 35.30
CA GLU A 474 -10.16 -30.16 35.16
C GLU A 474 -11.45 -30.86 35.63
N LYS A 475 -12.01 -30.42 36.77
CA LYS A 475 -13.29 -30.93 37.26
C LYS A 475 -14.43 -30.67 36.27
N ALA A 476 -14.57 -29.45 35.77
CA ALA A 476 -15.59 -29.12 34.76
C ALA A 476 -15.42 -29.93 33.46
N ARG A 477 -14.18 -30.22 33.05
CA ARG A 477 -13.89 -31.08 31.90
C ARG A 477 -14.35 -32.53 32.15
N LEU A 478 -14.09 -33.06 33.35
CA LEU A 478 -14.51 -34.41 33.74
C LEU A 478 -16.04 -34.52 33.86
N ASP A 479 -16.70 -33.52 34.43
CA ASP A 479 -18.17 -33.46 34.55
C ASP A 479 -18.83 -33.47 33.15
N MET A 480 -18.31 -32.68 32.19
CA MET A 480 -18.77 -32.68 30.78
C MET A 480 -18.54 -34.01 30.05
N LEU A 481 -17.58 -34.83 30.48
CA LEU A 481 -17.32 -36.16 29.92
C LEU A 481 -18.17 -37.25 30.60
N GLY A 482 -18.57 -37.03 31.86
CA GLY A 482 -19.39 -37.95 32.65
C GLY A 482 -20.89 -37.87 32.34
N GLU A 483 -21.41 -36.73 31.87
CA GLU A 483 -22.82 -36.57 31.47
C GLU A 483 -23.17 -37.21 30.10
N ASN A 484 -22.19 -37.76 29.38
CA ASN A 484 -22.39 -38.45 28.09
C ASN A 484 -22.42 -39.99 28.21
N ASN A 485 -22.48 -40.55 29.42
CA ASN A 485 -22.76 -41.96 29.70
C ASN A 485 -24.04 -42.08 30.52
#